data_AF-A0A522V543-F1
#
_entry.id   AF-A0A522V543-F1
#
_cell.length_a   1.000
_cell.length_b   1.000
_cell.length_c   1.000
_cell.angle_alpha   90.00
_cell.angle_beta   90.00
_cell.angle_gamma   90.00
#
_symmetry.space_group_name_H-M   'P 1'
#
loop_
_entity.id
_entity.type
_entity.pdbx_description
1 polymer ?
#
loop_
_entity_poly.entity_id
_entity_poly.type
_entity_poly.pdbx_seq_one_letter_code
_entity_poly.pdbx_strand_id
1 'polypeptide(L)'
;MTLKLLCIIIFFVVMITFTDTSAGRVFAEERKDTQIEIFAIPKSGKGPMWVYLEPQVNNLKKPLKYRWYFGDGQESTDATPKPHYYEFGKYNLVLEVTAGDGKLYTAGISIDAALPG
;
A
#
# COMPACT_ATOMS: atom_id res chain seq x y z
N MET A 1 7.34 24.78 -1.30
CA MET A 1 6.92 23.75 -0.32
C MET A 1 5.53 24.13 0.12
N THR A 2 4.46 23.51 -0.35
CA THR A 2 4.10 22.11 -0.06
C THR A 2 3.19 21.58 -1.16
N LEU A 3 3.76 20.85 -2.12
CA LEU A 3 3.02 20.07 -3.11
C LEU A 3 2.49 18.75 -2.49
N LYS A 4 1.99 18.81 -1.25
CA LYS A 4 1.41 17.67 -0.52
C LYS A 4 -0.12 17.64 -0.57
N LEU A 5 -0.75 18.65 -1.17
CA LEU A 5 -2.20 18.79 -1.21
C LEU A 5 -2.83 18.33 -2.55
N LEU A 6 -2.04 18.13 -3.61
CA LEU A 6 -2.57 17.74 -4.93
C LEU A 6 -2.83 16.23 -5.06
N CYS A 7 -2.08 15.38 -4.34
CA CYS A 7 -2.29 13.92 -4.39
C CYS A 7 -3.54 13.45 -3.61
N ILE A 8 -3.97 14.19 -2.58
CA ILE A 8 -5.13 13.80 -1.75
C ILE A 8 -6.46 14.05 -2.48
N ILE A 9 -6.54 15.08 -3.33
CA ILE A 9 -7.78 15.46 -4.03
C ILE A 9 -8.05 14.53 -5.24
N ILE A 10 -7.01 14.01 -5.89
CA ILE A 10 -7.17 13.09 -7.04
C ILE A 10 -7.66 11.70 -6.59
N PHE A 11 -7.39 11.29 -5.35
CA PHE A 11 -7.83 9.99 -4.82
C PHE A 11 -9.30 9.95 -4.39
N PHE A 12 -9.93 11.10 -4.11
CA PHE A 12 -11.35 11.18 -3.77
C PHE A 12 -12.27 11.25 -5.00
N VAL A 13 -11.74 11.61 -6.18
CA VAL A 13 -12.52 11.72 -7.43
C VAL A 13 -12.53 10.42 -8.24
N VAL A 14 -11.62 9.47 -7.98
CA VAL A 14 -11.55 8.18 -8.70
C VAL A 14 -12.32 7.05 -8.01
N MET A 15 -12.98 7.30 -6.87
CA MET A 15 -13.85 6.32 -6.19
C MET A 15 -15.36 6.58 -6.36
N ILE A 16 -15.77 7.51 -7.22
CA ILE A 16 -17.19 7.71 -7.55
C ILE A 16 -17.32 8.00 -9.06
N THR A 17 -17.18 6.97 -9.89
CA THR A 17 -18.00 6.75 -11.12
C THR A 17 -17.71 5.37 -11.69
N PHE A 18 -18.16 4.32 -11.00
CA PHE A 18 -18.58 3.12 -11.72
C PHE A 18 -20.11 3.21 -11.86
N THR A 19 -20.58 3.71 -12.99
CA THR A 19 -21.97 3.45 -13.40
C THR A 19 -22.02 2.01 -13.89
N ASP A 20 -22.22 1.05 -12.99
CA ASP A 20 -22.76 -0.25 -13.40
C ASP A 20 -24.28 -0.13 -13.40
N THR A 21 -24.81 0.11 -14.60
CA THR A 21 -26.24 0.00 -14.87
C THR A 21 -26.60 -1.48 -14.92
N SER A 22 -26.69 -2.15 -13.77
CA SER A 22 -27.50 -3.36 -13.61
C SER A 22 -27.79 -3.69 -12.14
N ALA A 23 -29.08 -3.53 -11.77
CA ALA A 23 -29.74 -3.97 -10.54
C ALA A 23 -29.34 -3.29 -9.21
N GLY A 24 -30.31 -2.56 -8.63
CA GLY A 24 -30.20 -1.87 -7.34
C GLY A 24 -30.01 -2.79 -6.13
N ARG A 25 -28.79 -3.27 -5.93
CA ARG A 25 -28.32 -3.78 -4.64
C ARG A 25 -27.49 -2.70 -3.97
N VAL A 26 -27.97 -2.20 -2.83
CA VAL A 26 -27.13 -1.48 -1.88
C VAL A 26 -26.10 -2.50 -1.40
N PHE A 27 -24.93 -2.51 -2.01
CA PHE A 27 -23.78 -3.17 -1.43
C PHE A 27 -23.45 -2.35 -0.18
N ALA A 28 -23.84 -2.85 0.99
CA ALA A 28 -23.18 -2.45 2.21
C ALA A 28 -21.70 -2.81 2.00
N GLU A 29 -20.89 -1.81 1.65
CA GLU A 29 -19.43 -1.93 1.70
C GLU A 29 -19.13 -2.22 3.18
N GLU A 30 -18.97 -3.51 3.49
CA GLU A 30 -18.49 -3.95 4.78
C GLU A 30 -17.12 -3.30 4.95
N ARG A 31 -17.09 -2.16 5.65
CA ARG A 31 -15.85 -1.43 5.88
C ARG A 31 -14.97 -2.34 6.71
N LYS A 32 -14.13 -3.09 6.04
CA LYS A 32 -13.04 -3.85 6.64
C LYS A 32 -12.24 -2.81 7.41
N ASP A 33 -12.39 -2.78 8.74
CA ASP A 33 -11.67 -1.88 9.64
C ASP A 33 -10.20 -2.26 9.60
N THR A 34 -9.55 -1.81 8.52
CA THR A 34 -8.21 -2.20 8.15
C THR A 34 -7.29 -1.25 8.87
N GLN A 35 -6.78 -1.72 10.01
CA GLN A 35 -5.93 -0.91 10.89
C GLN A 35 -4.58 -0.59 10.24
N ILE A 36 -4.12 -1.41 9.30
CA ILE A 36 -2.92 -1.15 8.50
C ILE A 36 -3.11 -1.52 7.03
N GLU A 37 -2.59 -0.68 6.14
CA GLU A 37 -2.57 -0.91 4.69
C GLU A 37 -1.23 -0.44 4.10
N ILE A 38 -0.85 -1.02 2.96
CA ILE A 38 0.32 -0.60 2.18
C ILE A 38 -0.17 0.14 0.94
N PHE A 39 0.23 1.40 0.82
CA PHE A 39 0.10 2.14 -0.42
C PHE A 39 1.38 2.00 -1.24
N ALA A 40 1.23 1.63 -2.50
CA ALA A 40 2.34 1.44 -3.43
C ALA A 40 2.00 1.99 -4.81
N ILE A 41 2.93 2.76 -5.40
CA ILE A 41 2.79 3.30 -6.75
C ILE A 41 4.12 3.16 -7.52
N PRO A 42 4.13 2.57 -8.72
CA PRO A 42 3.08 1.73 -9.30
C PRO A 42 3.01 0.36 -8.60
N LYS A 43 1.85 -0.31 -8.62
CA LYS A 43 1.74 -1.73 -8.18
C LYS A 43 2.09 -2.72 -9.30
N SER A 44 1.98 -2.28 -10.55
CA SER A 44 2.37 -3.07 -11.72
C SER A 44 2.84 -2.18 -12.86
N GLY A 45 3.65 -2.73 -13.74
CA GLY A 45 4.16 -2.02 -14.91
C GLY A 45 5.25 -2.80 -15.63
N LYS A 46 5.79 -2.24 -16.72
CA LYS A 46 6.99 -2.81 -17.36
C LYS A 46 8.18 -2.62 -16.43
N GLY A 47 8.85 -3.72 -16.08
CA GLY A 47 10.07 -3.68 -15.29
C GLY A 47 11.29 -3.22 -16.11
N PRO A 48 12.43 -2.94 -15.45
CA PRO A 48 12.55 -2.67 -14.01
C PRO A 48 11.89 -1.34 -13.62
N MET A 49 11.43 -1.21 -12.37
CA MET A 49 10.69 -0.01 -11.95
C MET A 49 10.94 0.40 -10.50
N TRP A 50 10.87 1.71 -10.25
CA TRP A 50 10.85 2.29 -8.90
C TRP A 50 9.42 2.30 -8.37
N VAL A 51 9.25 1.86 -7.12
CA VAL A 51 7.97 1.82 -6.41
C VAL A 51 8.07 2.69 -5.16
N TYR A 52 7.19 3.67 -5.08
CA TYR A 52 6.98 4.49 -3.87
C TYR A 52 6.10 3.73 -2.89
N LEU A 53 6.50 3.70 -1.62
CA LEU A 53 5.85 2.91 -0.58
C LEU A 53 5.49 3.80 0.61
N GLU A 54 4.23 3.73 1.04
CA GLU A 54 3.75 4.45 2.22
C GLU A 54 2.85 3.54 3.07
N PRO A 55 3.08 3.42 4.39
CA PRO A 55 2.14 2.74 5.24
C PRO A 55 0.95 3.65 5.54
N GLN A 56 -0.25 3.09 5.56
CA GLN A 56 -1.43 3.72 6.15
C GLN A 56 -1.72 2.99 7.45
N VAL A 57 -1.63 3.69 8.58
CA VAL A 57 -1.86 3.11 9.91
C VAL A 57 -2.93 3.92 10.63
N ASN A 58 -4.02 3.24 11.01
CA ASN A 58 -5.19 3.83 11.64
C ASN A 58 -5.42 3.22 13.03
N ASN A 59 -5.75 4.06 14.01
CA ASN A 59 -6.22 3.65 15.33
C ASN A 59 -5.27 2.71 16.12
N LEU A 60 -3.96 2.74 15.84
CA LEU A 60 -2.97 1.95 16.59
C LEU A 60 -2.32 2.74 17.73
N LYS A 61 -2.06 2.03 18.83
CA LYS A 61 -1.38 2.59 20.01
C LYS A 61 0.10 2.83 19.71
N LYS A 62 0.57 4.04 20.02
CA LYS A 62 1.98 4.43 19.87
C LYS A 62 2.83 4.02 21.09
N PRO A 63 4.16 3.88 20.96
CA PRO A 63 4.96 4.02 19.73
C PRO A 63 4.74 2.85 18.77
N LEU A 64 4.95 3.10 17.48
CA LEU A 64 4.87 2.07 16.43
C LEU A 64 6.28 1.68 15.98
N LYS A 65 6.50 0.38 15.75
CA LYS A 65 7.72 -0.15 15.12
C LYS A 65 7.35 -0.78 13.79
N TYR A 66 8.13 -0.50 12.75
CA TYR A 66 7.87 -0.95 11.39
C TYR A 66 8.94 -1.94 10.95
N ARG A 67 8.54 -2.94 10.16
CA ARG A 67 9.44 -3.83 9.45
C ARG A 67 8.85 -4.12 8.07
N TRP A 68 9.60 -3.77 7.03
CA TRP A 68 9.26 -3.98 5.64
C TRP A 68 10.06 -5.15 5.11
N TYR A 69 9.40 -6.03 4.38
CA TYR A 69 10.00 -7.12 3.62
C TYR A 69 9.61 -6.92 2.17
N PHE A 70 10.56 -6.51 1.32
CA PHE A 70 10.25 -6.16 -0.07
C PHE A 70 9.98 -7.38 -0.96
N GLY A 71 10.31 -8.58 -0.46
CA GLY A 71 10.08 -9.85 -1.18
C GLY A 71 11.19 -10.20 -2.18
N ASP A 72 12.17 -9.32 -2.37
CA ASP A 72 13.39 -9.51 -3.16
C ASP A 72 14.62 -9.86 -2.29
N GLY A 73 14.40 -10.06 -0.98
CA GLY A 73 15.46 -10.30 0.01
C GLY A 73 15.94 -9.04 0.74
N GLN A 74 15.50 -7.86 0.33
CA GLN A 74 15.79 -6.61 1.04
C GLN A 74 14.70 -6.28 2.07
N GLU A 75 15.08 -5.52 3.09
CA GLU A 75 14.21 -5.13 4.20
C GLU A 75 14.45 -3.67 4.62
N SER A 76 13.49 -3.09 5.37
CA SER A 76 13.65 -1.78 6.01
C SER A 76 12.93 -1.70 7.35
N THR A 77 13.40 -0.85 8.25
CA THR A 77 12.73 -0.55 9.53
C THR A 77 12.19 0.88 9.62
N ASP A 78 12.31 1.64 8.52
CA ASP A 78 11.79 3.00 8.47
C ASP A 78 10.27 2.99 8.46
N ALA A 79 9.65 3.97 9.12
CA ALA A 79 8.19 4.13 9.03
C ALA A 79 7.77 4.36 7.57
N THR A 80 8.45 5.27 6.87
CA THR A 80 8.29 5.47 5.43
C THR A 80 9.63 5.16 4.77
N PRO A 81 9.79 4.00 4.11
CA PRO A 81 11.04 3.64 3.45
C PRO A 81 11.26 4.52 2.22
N LYS A 82 12.49 4.56 1.71
CA LYS A 82 12.79 5.16 0.41
C LYS A 82 12.08 4.38 -0.72
N PRO A 83 11.87 5.00 -1.90
CA PRO A 83 11.39 4.27 -3.06
C PRO A 83 12.26 3.03 -3.31
N HIS A 84 11.61 1.89 -3.57
CA HIS A 84 12.28 0.60 -3.77
C HIS A 84 12.38 0.28 -5.25
N TYR A 85 13.50 -0.29 -5.67
CA TYR A 85 13.70 -0.69 -7.05
C TYR A 85 13.43 -2.18 -7.20
N TYR A 86 12.53 -2.53 -8.12
CA TYR A 86 12.23 -3.92 -8.46
C TYR A 86 12.74 -4.25 -9.87
N GLU A 87 13.50 -5.34 -9.96
CA GLU A 87 13.81 -5.99 -11.22
C GLU A 87 12.57 -6.71 -11.79
N PHE A 88 12.72 -7.38 -12.93
CA PHE A 88 11.63 -8.13 -13.52
C PHE A 88 11.20 -9.29 -12.62
N GLY A 89 9.90 -9.36 -12.32
CA GLY A 89 9.36 -10.42 -11.48
C GLY A 89 8.10 -10.01 -10.72
N LYS A 90 7.60 -10.97 -9.95
CA LYS A 90 6.48 -10.77 -9.02
C LYS A 90 7.01 -10.88 -7.60
N TYR A 91 6.75 -9.86 -6.80
CA TYR A 91 7.24 -9.76 -5.43
C TYR A 91 6.07 -9.63 -4.47
N ASN A 92 6.16 -10.30 -3.31
CA ASN A 92 5.21 -10.15 -2.23
C ASN A 92 5.80 -9.20 -1.18
N LEU A 93 5.34 -7.95 -1.20
CA LEU A 93 5.73 -6.93 -0.25
C LEU A 93 4.91 -7.07 1.03
N VAL A 94 5.59 -7.23 2.16
CA VAL A 94 4.96 -7.37 3.48
C VAL A 94 5.40 -6.24 4.40
N LEU A 95 4.44 -5.66 5.11
CA LEU A 95 4.66 -4.72 6.21
C LEU A 95 4.20 -5.34 7.51
N GLU A 96 5.07 -5.30 8.50
CA GLU A 96 4.76 -5.60 9.89
C GLU A 96 4.83 -4.32 10.74
N VAL A 97 3.79 -4.09 11.53
CA VAL A 97 3.72 -2.98 12.49
C VAL A 97 3.47 -3.54 13.88
N THR A 98 4.40 -3.31 14.81
CA THR A 98 4.19 -3.60 16.23
C THR A 98 3.72 -2.33 16.94
N ALA A 99 2.54 -2.40 17.57
CA ALA A 99 1.98 -1.32 18.35
C ALA A 99 2.56 -1.24 19.77
N GLY A 100 2.33 -0.13 20.47
CA GLY A 100 2.86 0.13 21.80
C GLY A 100 2.29 -0.75 22.91
N ASP A 101 1.22 -1.50 22.63
CA ASP A 101 0.69 -2.58 23.50
C ASP A 101 1.33 -3.95 23.19
N GLY A 102 2.26 -4.01 22.25
CA GLY A 102 2.95 -5.23 21.82
C GLY A 102 2.20 -6.02 20.74
N LYS A 103 1.02 -5.56 20.29
CA LYS A 103 0.28 -6.26 19.24
C LYS A 103 0.95 -6.10 17.87
N LEU A 104 1.09 -7.21 17.16
CA LEU A 104 1.62 -7.25 15.80
C LEU A 104 0.49 -7.20 14.78
N TYR A 105 0.70 -6.38 13.75
CA TYR A 105 -0.17 -6.23 12.60
C TYR A 105 0.62 -6.51 11.33
N THR A 106 0.04 -7.25 10.39
CA THR A 106 0.66 -7.58 9.11
C THR A 106 -0.23 -7.19 7.92
N ALA A 107 0.36 -6.52 6.93
CA ALA A 107 -0.27 -6.22 5.64
C ALA A 107 0.63 -6.73 4.51
N GLY A 108 0.03 -7.15 3.40
CA GLY A 108 0.77 -7.66 2.25
C GLY A 108 0.13 -7.24 0.92
N ILE A 109 0.96 -6.92 -0.07
CA ILE A 109 0.55 -6.63 -1.45
C ILE A 109 1.51 -7.27 -2.45
N SER A 110 1.00 -7.60 -3.64
CA SER A 110 1.83 -8.06 -4.75
C SER A 110 2.27 -6.90 -5.63
N ILE A 111 3.55 -6.87 -5.99
CA ILE A 111 4.13 -5.98 -6.98
C ILE A 111 4.48 -6.79 -8.23
N ASP A 112 4.06 -6.32 -9.41
CA ASP A 112 4.28 -7.00 -10.69
C ASP A 112 5.12 -6.13 -11.65
N ALA A 113 6.42 -6.36 -11.65
CA ALA A 113 7.36 -5.77 -12.60
C ALA A 113 7.43 -6.69 -13.83
N ALA A 114 6.50 -6.49 -14.75
CA ALA A 114 6.28 -7.33 -15.91
C ALA A 114 7.49 -7.37 -16.85
N LEU A 115 7.75 -8.54 -17.42
CA LEU A 115 8.77 -8.75 -18.45
C LEU A 115 8.46 -7.91 -19.71
N PRO A 116 9.48 -7.53 -20.50
CA PRO A 116 9.25 -7.06 -21.86
C PRO A 116 8.65 -8.23 -22.65
N GLY A 117 7.48 -7.99 -23.25
CA GLY A 117 6.83 -8.94 -24.16
C GLY A 117 7.51 -9.01 -25.52
#